data_AF-A0A239MJG3-F1
#
_entry.id   AF-A0A239MJG3-F1
#
_cell.length_a   1.000
_cell.length_b   1.000
_cell.length_c   1.000
_cell.angle_alpha   90.00
_cell.angle_beta   90.00
_cell.angle_gamma   90.00
#
_symmetry.space_group_name_H-M   'P 1'
#
loop_
_entity.id
_entity.type
_entity.pdbx_description
1 polymer ?
#
loop_
_entity_poly.entity_id
_entity_poly.type
_entity_poly.pdbx_seq_one_letter_code
_entity_poly.pdbx_strand_id
1 'polypeptide(L)'
;MTSLAQLRRRAFSALERHEESDWLGLIVHGLIISVISLSLIATVAESVPSLLSEYHSLLRAIEWTAATVLTCELAARVWTAVEHPQFRAHNHAVARTRFLLSIHGLIDLVAIAPFWLSSFVAGDLKILLVLRFLRFLKLSRYSPATRALLDSLYSERRALSGCLILIVGAALISAALMHFAEHQAQPDKFGTIPEALWWAIVTLGTVGYGDAVPITALGRLIAALTIFCGLLMVALPIGIVASSFANEVHRRDFLITWGLVARIPLFSTLSAAEVAEVMSMLRAIRVGAGTVITRRGEAAHSMYIIVDGEVALKLKHQHIRLVGGQFFGEVAVLRRAKRSATATAVEATRLLVLDASDLHGLMERQPLLADRIKQAASTKLGHEIYADDTDLSPNEYSGAPPQ
;
A
#
# COMPACT_ATOMS: atom_id res chain seq x y z
N MET A 1 5.53 3.61 36.74
CA MET A 1 5.55 2.64 35.62
C MET A 1 7.01 2.31 35.33
N THR A 2 7.40 1.04 35.35
CA THR A 2 8.81 0.61 35.38
C THR A 2 9.57 0.94 34.08
N SER A 3 10.87 1.26 34.19
CA SER A 3 11.76 1.58 33.06
C SER A 3 11.76 0.52 31.95
N LEU A 4 11.58 -0.75 32.31
CA LEU A 4 11.47 -1.87 31.38
C LEU A 4 10.21 -1.81 30.49
N ALA A 5 9.08 -1.31 31.00
CA ALA A 5 7.86 -1.17 30.20
C ALA A 5 8.00 -0.05 29.16
N GLN A 6 8.69 1.04 29.51
CA GLN A 6 9.00 2.12 28.57
C GLN A 6 9.99 1.66 27.49
N LEU A 7 11.03 0.92 27.86
CA LEU A 7 11.99 0.35 26.92
C LEU A 7 11.31 -0.62 25.94
N ARG A 8 10.45 -1.51 26.44
CA ARG A 8 9.68 -2.46 25.60
C ARG A 8 8.77 -1.75 24.61
N ARG A 9 8.11 -0.67 25.01
CA ARG A 9 7.25 0.14 24.12
C ARG A 9 8.05 0.86 23.03
N ARG A 10 9.24 1.39 23.35
CA ARG A 10 10.17 1.96 22.36
C ARG A 10 10.71 0.91 21.40
N ALA A 11 11.07 -0.27 21.89
CA ALA A 11 11.46 -1.38 21.02
C ALA A 11 10.32 -1.82 20.11
N PHE A 12 9.09 -1.88 20.64
CA PHE A 12 7.90 -2.20 19.84
C PHE A 12 7.62 -1.14 18.77
N SER A 13 7.79 0.16 19.06
CA SER A 13 7.61 1.20 18.05
C SER A 13 8.64 1.10 16.94
N ALA A 14 9.92 0.90 17.27
CA ALA A 14 10.99 0.76 16.28
C ALA A 14 10.86 -0.51 15.42
N LEU A 15 10.36 -1.62 15.98
CA LEU A 15 10.27 -2.90 15.26
C LEU A 15 8.96 -3.08 14.47
N GLU A 16 7.83 -2.55 14.95
CA GLU A 16 6.50 -2.89 14.43
C GLU A 16 5.68 -1.68 13.91
N ARG A 17 5.84 -0.47 14.46
CA ARG A 17 5.06 0.71 14.02
C ARG A 17 5.69 1.36 12.80
N HIS A 18 4.91 1.45 11.72
CA HIS A 18 5.22 2.22 10.53
C HIS A 18 4.69 3.66 10.73
N GLU A 19 5.19 4.38 11.72
CA GLU A 19 4.96 5.83 11.77
C GLU A 19 6.05 6.46 10.90
N GLU A 20 5.66 7.10 9.78
CA GLU A 20 6.56 7.72 8.79
C GLU A 20 7.57 8.72 9.41
N SER A 21 7.38 9.10 10.68
CA SER A 21 8.20 10.06 11.44
C SER A 21 9.25 9.45 12.37
N ASP A 22 9.32 8.11 12.55
CA ASP A 22 10.31 7.49 13.43
C ASP A 22 11.58 7.06 12.66
N TRP A 23 12.59 7.93 12.64
CA TRP A 23 13.87 7.70 11.97
C TRP A 23 14.60 6.45 12.46
N LEU A 24 14.40 6.05 13.73
CA LEU A 24 14.97 4.82 14.28
C LEU A 24 14.38 3.58 13.62
N GLY A 25 13.07 3.57 13.38
CA GLY A 25 12.39 2.48 12.69
C GLY A 25 12.92 2.30 11.26
N LEU A 26 13.08 3.39 10.53
CA LEU A 26 13.63 3.38 9.16
C LEU A 26 15.05 2.80 9.11
N ILE A 27 15.92 3.19 10.03
CA ILE A 27 17.29 2.65 10.10
C ILE A 27 17.27 1.16 10.45
N VAL A 28 16.48 0.76 11.45
CA VAL A 28 16.39 -0.65 11.88
C VAL A 28 15.88 -1.52 10.74
N HIS A 29 14.81 -1.10 10.05
CA HIS A 29 14.27 -1.84 8.91
C HIS A 29 15.27 -1.89 7.75
N GLY A 30 15.90 -0.76 7.40
CA GLY A 30 16.93 -0.72 6.37
C GLY A 30 18.12 -1.64 6.66
N LEU A 31 18.57 -1.71 7.91
CA LEU A 31 19.64 -2.61 8.34
C LEU A 31 19.21 -4.07 8.21
N ILE A 32 18.01 -4.44 8.67
CA ILE A 32 17.53 -5.82 8.58
C ILE A 32 17.37 -6.25 7.12
N ILE A 33 16.82 -5.38 6.27
CA ILE A 33 16.71 -5.64 4.82
C ILE A 33 18.12 -5.86 4.23
N SER A 34 19.08 -5.00 4.57
CA SER A 34 20.46 -5.11 4.09
C SER A 34 21.10 -6.45 4.51
N VAL A 35 20.87 -6.89 5.75
CA VAL A 35 21.35 -8.19 6.25
C VAL A 35 20.71 -9.35 5.51
N ILE A 36 19.40 -9.30 5.25
CA ILE A 36 18.69 -10.34 4.48
C ILE A 36 19.24 -10.39 3.05
N SER A 37 19.35 -9.24 2.38
CA SER A 37 19.86 -9.16 1.02
C SER A 37 21.29 -9.66 0.91
N LEU A 38 22.19 -9.26 1.83
CA LEU A 38 23.57 -9.74 1.86
C LEU A 38 23.63 -11.26 2.10
N SER A 39 22.79 -11.79 3.00
CA SER A 39 22.69 -13.23 3.25
C SER A 39 22.20 -14.01 2.04
N LEU A 40 21.22 -13.50 1.29
CA LEU A 40 20.74 -14.12 0.06
C LEU A 40 21.82 -14.12 -1.02
N ILE A 41 22.55 -13.01 -1.20
CA ILE A 41 23.68 -12.92 -2.12
C ILE A 41 24.77 -13.94 -1.74
N ALA A 42 25.09 -14.04 -0.44
CA ALA A 42 26.06 -15.03 0.04
C ALA A 42 25.58 -16.47 -0.21
N THR A 43 24.29 -16.75 -0.06
CA THR A 43 23.71 -18.08 -0.36
C THR A 43 23.82 -18.42 -1.85
N VAL A 44 23.61 -17.43 -2.73
CA VAL A 44 23.83 -17.59 -4.18
C VAL A 44 25.32 -17.84 -4.46
N ALA A 45 26.22 -17.08 -3.85
CA ALA A 45 27.67 -17.27 -4.03
C ALA A 45 28.15 -18.65 -3.52
N GLU A 46 27.61 -19.13 -2.40
CA GLU A 46 27.88 -20.46 -1.84
C GLU A 46 27.45 -21.60 -2.77
N SER A 47 26.45 -21.38 -3.62
CA SER A 47 26.01 -22.36 -4.63
C SER A 47 27.02 -22.57 -5.76
N VAL A 48 27.99 -21.66 -5.93
CA VAL A 48 29.03 -21.72 -6.97
C VAL A 48 30.32 -22.33 -6.38
N PRO A 49 30.77 -23.51 -6.83
CA PRO A 49 31.91 -24.20 -6.22
C PRO A 49 33.22 -23.40 -6.20
N SER A 50 33.51 -22.61 -7.25
CA SER A 50 34.70 -21.77 -7.32
C SER A 50 34.69 -20.68 -6.25
N LEU A 51 33.58 -19.95 -6.12
CA LEU A 51 33.42 -18.91 -5.11
C LEU A 51 33.42 -19.48 -3.69
N LEU A 52 32.81 -20.66 -3.48
CA LEU A 52 32.84 -21.34 -2.20
C LEU A 52 34.26 -21.70 -1.77
N SER A 53 35.09 -22.19 -2.70
CA SER A 53 36.47 -22.57 -2.40
C SER A 53 37.37 -21.37 -2.06
N GLU A 54 37.14 -20.23 -2.69
CA GLU A 54 37.93 -19.01 -2.53
C GLU A 54 37.50 -18.16 -1.32
N TYR A 55 36.19 -18.06 -1.07
CA TYR A 55 35.60 -17.17 -0.05
C TYR A 55 34.92 -17.91 1.11
N HIS A 56 35.27 -19.18 1.35
CA HIS A 56 34.61 -20.03 2.35
C HIS A 56 34.41 -19.37 3.73
N SER A 57 35.47 -18.75 4.26
CA SER A 57 35.47 -18.11 5.58
C SER A 57 34.57 -16.88 5.62
N LEU A 58 34.61 -16.04 4.59
CA LEU A 58 33.79 -14.84 4.47
C LEU A 58 32.31 -15.19 4.35
N LEU A 59 31.96 -16.16 3.49
CA LEU A 59 30.58 -16.62 3.31
C LEU A 59 30.00 -17.21 4.61
N ARG A 60 30.80 -18.01 5.33
CA ARG A 60 30.42 -18.52 6.66
C ARG A 60 30.26 -17.41 7.70
N ALA A 61 31.11 -16.38 7.68
CA ALA A 61 31.01 -15.25 8.60
C ALA A 61 29.74 -14.43 8.35
N ILE A 62 29.40 -14.19 7.07
CA ILE A 62 28.14 -13.53 6.68
C ILE A 62 26.94 -14.36 7.17
N GLU A 63 26.95 -15.67 6.95
CA GLU A 63 25.87 -16.56 7.37
C GLU A 63 25.66 -16.55 8.90
N TRP A 64 26.73 -16.68 9.68
CA TRP A 64 26.68 -16.61 11.14
C TRP A 64 26.20 -15.26 11.65
N THR A 65 26.68 -14.17 11.04
CA THR A 65 26.28 -12.81 11.40
C THR A 65 24.81 -12.59 11.10
N ALA A 66 24.36 -12.95 9.90
CA ALA A 66 22.96 -12.83 9.50
C ALA A 66 22.04 -13.66 10.39
N ALA A 67 22.37 -14.93 10.65
CA ALA A 67 21.59 -15.78 11.52
C ALA A 67 21.48 -15.23 12.95
N THR A 68 22.58 -14.68 13.48
CA THR A 68 22.60 -14.06 14.81
C THR A 68 21.72 -12.82 14.85
N VAL A 69 21.88 -11.89 13.90
CA VAL A 69 21.08 -10.66 13.81
C VAL A 69 19.59 -10.98 13.67
N LEU A 70 19.23 -11.93 12.80
CA LEU A 70 17.83 -12.34 12.59
C LEU A 70 17.24 -13.06 13.80
N THR A 71 18.05 -13.82 14.54
CA THR A 71 17.61 -14.48 15.78
C THR A 71 17.41 -13.46 16.90
N CYS A 72 18.31 -12.48 17.04
CA CYS A 72 18.15 -11.37 17.98
C CYS A 72 16.90 -10.55 17.65
N GLU A 73 16.63 -10.30 16.36
CA GLU A 73 15.42 -9.63 15.91
C GLU A 73 14.15 -10.42 16.26
N LEU A 74 14.12 -11.73 16.03
CA LEU A 74 12.98 -12.57 16.41
C LEU A 74 12.79 -12.55 17.94
N ALA A 75 13.87 -12.66 18.71
CA ALA A 75 13.81 -12.60 20.16
C ALA A 75 13.26 -11.25 20.65
N ALA A 76 13.70 -10.13 20.05
CA ALA A 76 13.19 -8.80 20.36
C ALA A 76 11.70 -8.69 20.01
N ARG A 77 11.26 -9.22 18.87
CA ARG A 77 9.84 -9.24 18.48
C ARG A 77 8.98 -10.04 19.45
N VAL A 78 9.40 -11.26 19.80
CA VAL A 78 8.72 -12.09 20.81
C VAL A 78 8.66 -11.36 22.16
N TRP A 79 9.74 -10.68 22.56
CA TRP A 79 9.74 -9.90 23.79
C TRP A 79 8.73 -8.74 23.76
N THR A 80 8.63 -8.05 22.63
CA THR A 80 7.70 -6.92 22.41
C THR A 80 6.26 -7.34 22.08
N ALA A 81 6.00 -8.61 21.75
CA ALA A 81 4.68 -9.11 21.34
C ALA A 81 3.56 -8.85 22.36
N VAL A 82 3.91 -8.66 23.62
CA VAL A 82 2.99 -8.30 24.72
C VAL A 82 2.35 -6.92 24.52
N GLU A 83 3.02 -6.00 23.83
CA GLU A 83 2.48 -4.67 23.53
C GLU A 83 1.58 -4.65 22.28
N HIS A 84 1.52 -5.76 21.53
CA HIS A 84 0.75 -5.84 20.30
C HIS A 84 -0.77 -5.71 20.58
N PRO A 85 -1.50 -4.81 19.90
CA PRO A 85 -2.91 -4.53 20.19
C PRO A 85 -3.81 -5.77 20.19
N GLN A 86 -3.56 -6.71 19.27
CA GLN A 86 -4.36 -7.94 19.11
C GLN A 86 -4.15 -8.96 20.24
N PHE A 87 -3.04 -8.88 20.98
CA PHE A 87 -2.68 -9.86 22.02
C PHE A 87 -2.65 -9.27 23.43
N ARG A 88 -2.89 -7.96 23.56
CA ARG A 88 -2.84 -7.20 24.81
C ARG A 88 -3.80 -7.72 25.90
N ALA A 89 -4.90 -8.37 25.51
CA ALA A 89 -5.89 -8.92 26.44
C ALA A 89 -5.49 -10.28 27.06
N HIS A 90 -4.39 -10.89 26.62
CA HIS A 90 -3.98 -12.23 27.05
C HIS A 90 -2.75 -12.17 27.98
N ASN A 91 -2.55 -13.24 28.76
CA ASN A 91 -1.33 -13.42 29.55
C ASN A 91 -0.07 -13.32 28.69
N HIS A 92 1.03 -12.80 29.27
CA HIS A 92 2.29 -12.55 28.55
C HIS A 92 2.81 -13.78 27.79
N ALA A 93 2.71 -14.98 28.38
CA ALA A 93 3.15 -16.22 27.73
C ALA A 93 2.27 -16.58 26.51
N VAL A 94 0.95 -16.38 26.61
CA VAL A 94 0.00 -16.63 25.52
C VAL A 94 0.18 -15.63 24.38
N ALA A 95 0.47 -14.37 24.68
CA ALA A 95 0.77 -13.35 23.67
C ALA A 95 2.00 -13.73 22.84
N ARG A 96 3.05 -14.26 23.49
CA ARG A 96 4.29 -14.69 22.82
C ARG A 96 4.10 -15.92 21.94
N THR A 97 3.42 -16.95 22.44
CA THR A 97 3.18 -18.17 21.65
C THR A 97 2.25 -17.90 20.47
N ARG A 98 1.21 -17.08 20.67
CA ARG A 98 0.30 -16.68 19.59
C ARG A 98 0.98 -15.81 18.54
N PHE A 99 1.96 -15.00 18.93
CA PHE A 99 2.83 -14.29 17.98
C PHE A 99 3.65 -15.27 17.14
N LEU A 100 4.33 -16.24 17.76
CA LEU A 100 5.14 -17.25 17.04
C LEU A 100 4.31 -18.08 16.06
N LEU A 101 3.06 -18.40 16.41
CA LEU A 101 2.13 -19.13 15.55
C LEU A 101 1.39 -18.26 14.53
N SER A 102 1.62 -16.95 14.51
CA SER A 102 1.07 -16.07 13.47
C SER A 102 1.84 -16.23 12.15
N ILE A 103 1.22 -15.88 11.01
CA ILE A 103 1.88 -15.90 9.68
C ILE A 103 3.23 -15.17 9.72
N HIS A 104 3.24 -14.01 10.37
CA HIS A 104 4.40 -13.15 10.55
C HIS A 104 5.50 -13.80 11.42
N GLY A 105 5.11 -14.46 12.52
CA GLY A 105 6.04 -15.21 13.38
C GLY A 105 6.60 -16.46 12.70
N LEU A 106 5.79 -17.15 11.90
CA LEU A 106 6.20 -18.32 11.14
C LEU A 106 7.22 -17.97 10.06
N ILE A 107 7.05 -16.85 9.35
CA ILE A 107 8.04 -16.34 8.40
C ILE A 107 9.39 -16.08 9.10
N ASP A 108 9.36 -15.45 10.27
CA ASP A 108 10.59 -15.16 11.03
C ASP A 108 11.26 -16.45 11.52
N LEU A 109 10.48 -17.45 11.95
CA LEU A 109 10.99 -18.76 12.38
C LEU A 109 11.61 -19.54 11.21
N VAL A 110 10.90 -19.62 10.08
CA VAL A 110 11.36 -20.31 8.87
C VAL A 110 12.61 -19.65 8.30
N ALA A 111 12.77 -18.33 8.42
CA ALA A 111 13.96 -17.62 7.96
C ALA A 111 15.24 -18.02 8.72
N ILE A 112 15.14 -18.32 10.01
CA ILE A 112 16.30 -18.71 10.84
C ILE A 112 16.47 -20.23 10.94
N ALA A 113 15.40 -21.01 10.73
CA ALA A 113 15.39 -22.45 10.92
C ALA A 113 16.50 -23.21 10.17
N PRO A 114 16.80 -22.93 8.88
CA PRO A 114 17.82 -23.68 8.14
C PRO A 114 19.21 -23.60 8.78
N PHE A 115 19.58 -22.43 9.32
CA PHE A 115 20.87 -22.24 9.97
C PHE A 115 20.96 -23.03 11.28
N TRP A 116 19.96 -22.89 12.15
CA TRP A 116 19.95 -23.59 13.43
C TRP A 116 19.85 -25.10 13.24
N LEU A 117 19.00 -25.58 12.34
CA LEU A 117 18.91 -27.00 12.00
C LEU A 117 20.25 -27.53 11.47
N SER A 118 20.96 -26.78 10.62
CA SER A 118 22.29 -27.18 10.11
C SER A 118 23.35 -27.28 11.21
N SER A 119 23.17 -26.58 12.33
CA SER A 119 24.10 -26.63 13.47
C SER A 119 23.90 -27.88 14.34
N PHE A 120 22.70 -28.48 14.33
CA PHE A 120 22.36 -29.66 15.14
C PHE A 120 22.37 -30.97 14.34
N VAL A 121 22.17 -30.92 13.02
CA VAL A 121 22.15 -32.10 12.15
C VAL A 121 23.48 -32.23 11.43
N ALA A 122 24.21 -33.31 11.70
CA ALA A 122 25.43 -33.65 10.97
C ALA A 122 25.08 -34.31 9.62
N GLY A 123 25.37 -33.65 8.49
CA GLY A 123 25.19 -34.21 7.15
C GLY A 123 25.31 -33.17 6.01
N ASP A 124 25.53 -33.64 4.78
CA ASP A 124 25.56 -32.80 3.57
C ASP A 124 24.14 -32.36 3.18
N LEU A 125 23.66 -31.34 3.87
CA LEU A 125 22.29 -30.87 3.76
C LEU A 125 22.18 -29.77 2.69
N LYS A 126 22.46 -30.12 1.43
CA LYS A 126 22.20 -29.23 0.27
C LYS A 126 20.75 -28.74 0.23
N ILE A 127 19.81 -29.54 0.76
CA ILE A 127 18.42 -29.14 0.97
C ILE A 127 18.29 -27.94 1.92
N LEU A 128 19.07 -27.90 3.02
CA LEU A 128 19.04 -26.75 3.93
C LEU A 128 19.55 -25.48 3.26
N LEU A 129 20.50 -25.57 2.32
CA LEU A 129 20.94 -24.42 1.52
C LEU A 129 19.78 -23.84 0.68
N VAL A 130 18.95 -24.69 0.08
CA VAL A 130 17.74 -24.23 -0.64
C VAL A 130 16.74 -23.58 0.33
N LEU A 131 16.55 -24.15 1.52
CA LEU A 131 15.66 -23.58 2.53
C LEU A 131 16.13 -22.20 3.04
N ARG A 132 17.43 -21.86 2.94
CA ARG A 132 17.93 -20.51 3.29
C ARG A 132 17.31 -19.41 2.43
N PHE A 133 16.89 -19.71 1.20
CA PHE A 133 16.17 -18.76 0.35
C PHE A 133 14.80 -18.37 0.91
N LEU A 134 14.21 -19.16 1.82
CA LEU A 134 12.97 -18.79 2.51
C LEU A 134 13.12 -17.50 3.35
N ARG A 135 14.35 -17.06 3.65
CA ARG A 135 14.63 -15.73 4.23
C ARG A 135 14.09 -14.59 3.38
N PHE A 136 13.98 -14.79 2.06
CA PHE A 136 13.34 -13.83 1.16
C PHE A 136 11.91 -13.48 1.59
N LEU A 137 11.16 -14.46 2.14
CA LEU A 137 9.79 -14.22 2.62
C LEU A 137 9.74 -13.14 3.71
N LYS A 138 10.83 -12.93 4.45
CA LYS A 138 10.95 -11.89 5.48
C LYS A 138 10.88 -10.48 4.88
N LEU A 139 11.26 -10.29 3.61
CA LEU A 139 11.12 -9.01 2.90
C LEU A 139 9.67 -8.57 2.74
N SER A 140 8.72 -9.51 2.67
CA SER A 140 7.29 -9.20 2.57
C SER A 140 6.78 -8.33 3.74
N ARG A 141 7.45 -8.41 4.90
CA ARG A 141 7.09 -7.63 6.08
C ARG A 141 7.43 -6.15 5.92
N TYR A 142 8.50 -5.82 5.19
CA TYR A 142 9.00 -4.46 5.06
C TYR A 142 8.40 -3.71 3.86
N SER A 143 7.59 -4.38 3.04
CA SER A 143 6.89 -3.80 1.90
C SER A 143 5.39 -3.70 2.19
N PRO A 144 4.86 -2.47 2.43
CA PRO A 144 3.41 -2.25 2.54
C PRO A 144 2.62 -2.70 1.31
N ALA A 145 3.27 -2.69 0.13
CA ALA A 145 2.70 -3.15 -1.13
C ALA A 145 2.54 -4.67 -1.16
N THR A 146 3.52 -5.42 -0.67
CA THR A 146 3.44 -6.89 -0.61
C THR A 146 2.34 -7.34 0.35
N ARG A 147 2.16 -6.65 1.49
CA ARG A 147 1.02 -6.91 2.38
C ARG A 147 -0.31 -6.66 1.70
N ALA A 148 -0.47 -5.53 1.00
CA ALA A 148 -1.68 -5.23 0.24
C ALA A 148 -1.99 -6.30 -0.80
N LEU A 149 -0.98 -6.78 -1.53
CA LEU A 149 -1.12 -7.87 -2.48
C LEU A 149 -1.58 -9.17 -1.79
N LEU A 150 -0.95 -9.56 -0.69
CA LEU A 150 -1.33 -10.78 0.05
C LEU A 150 -2.75 -10.70 0.60
N ASP A 151 -3.13 -9.56 1.16
CA ASP A 151 -4.48 -9.31 1.67
C ASP A 151 -5.51 -9.40 0.52
N SER A 152 -5.21 -8.81 -0.64
CA SER A 152 -6.05 -8.84 -1.83
C SER A 152 -6.21 -10.24 -2.44
N LEU A 153 -5.19 -11.09 -2.32
CA LEU A 153 -5.25 -12.50 -2.72
C LEU A 153 -6.10 -13.32 -1.75
N TYR A 154 -5.97 -13.03 -0.44
CA TYR A 154 -6.72 -13.76 0.58
C TYR A 154 -8.21 -13.43 0.53
N SER A 155 -8.59 -12.18 0.25
CA SER A 155 -10.00 -11.81 0.05
C SER A 155 -10.62 -12.56 -1.14
N GLU A 156 -9.84 -12.74 -2.21
CA GLU A 156 -10.27 -13.41 -3.44
C GLU A 156 -9.96 -14.92 -3.49
N ARG A 157 -9.52 -15.52 -2.37
CA ARG A 157 -9.10 -16.93 -2.33
C ARG A 157 -10.15 -17.90 -2.89
N ARG A 158 -11.45 -17.60 -2.71
CA ARG A 158 -12.54 -18.43 -3.23
C ARG A 158 -12.58 -18.38 -4.75
N ALA A 159 -12.54 -17.18 -5.34
CA ALA A 159 -12.52 -17.00 -6.79
C ALA A 159 -11.24 -17.59 -7.41
N LEU A 160 -10.08 -17.35 -6.79
CA LEU A 160 -8.80 -17.90 -7.22
C LEU A 160 -8.76 -19.43 -7.13
N SER A 161 -9.34 -20.03 -6.07
CA SER A 161 -9.45 -21.48 -5.97
C SER A 161 -10.30 -22.09 -7.09
N GLY A 162 -11.37 -21.40 -7.50
CA GLY A 162 -12.17 -21.79 -8.66
C GLY A 162 -11.36 -21.75 -9.96
N CYS A 163 -10.58 -20.69 -10.17
CA CYS A 163 -9.70 -20.56 -11.34
C CYS A 163 -8.67 -21.71 -11.37
N LEU A 164 -8.06 -22.03 -10.23
CA LEU A 164 -7.09 -23.11 -10.12
C LEU A 164 -7.71 -24.48 -10.46
N ILE A 165 -8.91 -24.76 -9.94
CA ILE A 165 -9.64 -26.00 -10.26
C ILE A 165 -9.91 -26.10 -11.75
N LEU A 166 -10.35 -25.01 -12.37
CA LEU A 166 -10.57 -24.97 -13.81
C LEU A 166 -9.26 -25.24 -14.57
N ILE A 167 -8.17 -24.54 -14.26
CA ILE A 167 -6.87 -24.69 -14.94
C ILE A 167 -6.35 -26.13 -14.84
N VAL A 168 -6.39 -26.72 -13.64
CA VAL A 168 -5.97 -28.11 -13.42
C VAL A 168 -6.87 -29.07 -14.19
N GLY A 169 -8.18 -28.86 -14.18
CA GLY A 169 -9.13 -29.66 -14.95
C GLY A 169 -8.88 -29.59 -16.47
N ALA A 170 -8.67 -28.40 -17.02
CA ALA A 170 -8.36 -28.21 -18.43
C ALA A 170 -7.02 -28.81 -18.81
N ALA A 171 -6.02 -28.76 -17.93
CA ALA A 171 -4.72 -29.41 -18.13
C ALA A 171 -4.88 -30.93 -18.22
N LEU A 172 -5.63 -31.55 -17.30
CA LEU A 172 -5.89 -32.99 -17.31
C LEU A 172 -6.69 -33.44 -18.54
N ILE A 173 -7.73 -32.68 -18.93
CA ILE A 173 -8.53 -32.98 -20.13
C ILE A 173 -7.66 -32.85 -21.39
N SER A 174 -6.90 -31.76 -21.52
CA SER A 174 -6.00 -31.54 -22.66
C SER A 174 -4.94 -32.64 -22.75
N ALA A 175 -4.37 -33.07 -21.62
CA ALA A 175 -3.42 -34.16 -21.54
C ALA A 175 -4.02 -35.49 -22.02
N ALA A 176 -5.21 -35.85 -21.53
CA ALA A 176 -5.89 -37.08 -21.93
C ALA A 176 -6.24 -37.09 -23.43
N LEU A 177 -6.74 -35.97 -23.96
CA LEU A 177 -7.04 -35.83 -25.38
C LEU A 177 -5.77 -35.90 -26.24
N MET A 178 -4.69 -35.25 -25.79
CA MET A 178 -3.42 -35.27 -26.51
C MET A 178 -2.78 -36.66 -26.52
N HIS A 179 -2.76 -37.34 -25.38
CA HIS A 179 -2.34 -38.73 -25.29
C HIS A 179 -3.17 -39.59 -26.26
N PHE A 180 -4.51 -39.49 -26.22
CA PHE A 180 -5.38 -40.22 -27.12
C PHE A 180 -5.04 -39.99 -28.60
N ALA A 181 -4.73 -38.75 -29.01
CA ALA A 181 -4.44 -38.42 -30.40
C ALA A 181 -3.01 -38.78 -30.86
N GLU A 182 -2.01 -38.68 -29.98
CA GLU A 182 -0.60 -38.74 -30.37
C GLU A 182 0.16 -39.97 -29.85
N HIS A 183 -0.38 -40.75 -28.91
CA HIS A 183 0.36 -41.87 -28.29
C HIS A 183 0.89 -42.91 -29.30
N GLN A 184 0.17 -43.15 -30.40
CA GLN A 184 0.62 -44.08 -31.45
C GLN A 184 1.71 -43.49 -32.34
N ALA A 185 1.65 -42.17 -32.59
CA ALA A 185 2.57 -41.48 -33.48
C ALA A 185 3.86 -41.03 -32.76
N GLN A 186 3.76 -40.74 -31.45
CA GLN A 186 4.84 -40.23 -30.62
C GLN A 186 4.81 -40.91 -29.23
N PRO A 187 5.06 -42.22 -29.13
CA PRO A 187 5.06 -42.94 -27.86
C PRO A 187 6.09 -42.42 -26.86
N ASP A 188 7.22 -41.86 -27.32
CA ASP A 188 8.26 -41.31 -26.44
C ASP A 188 7.89 -39.95 -25.82
N LYS A 189 6.88 -39.25 -26.33
CA LYS A 189 6.48 -37.91 -25.87
C LYS A 189 5.07 -37.84 -25.29
N PHE A 190 4.16 -38.62 -25.86
CA PHE A 190 2.75 -38.66 -25.50
C PHE A 190 2.31 -40.08 -25.16
N GLY A 191 3.24 -40.96 -24.77
CA GLY A 191 2.97 -42.37 -24.47
C GLY A 191 2.17 -42.57 -23.20
N THR A 192 2.18 -41.62 -22.28
CA THR A 192 1.39 -41.64 -21.06
C THR A 192 0.69 -40.31 -20.78
N ILE A 193 -0.39 -40.34 -19.99
CA ILE A 193 -1.12 -39.13 -19.59
C ILE A 193 -0.21 -38.14 -18.82
N PRO A 194 0.66 -38.55 -17.87
CA PRO A 194 1.59 -37.63 -17.21
C PRO A 194 2.56 -36.92 -18.16
N GLU A 195 3.06 -37.59 -19.20
CA GLU A 195 3.91 -36.97 -20.21
C GLU A 195 3.12 -35.94 -21.04
N ALA A 196 1.89 -36.29 -21.45
CA ALA A 196 0.99 -35.35 -22.11
C ALA A 196 0.55 -34.18 -21.19
N LEU A 197 0.53 -34.40 -19.87
CA LEU A 197 0.22 -33.38 -18.88
C LEU A 197 1.31 -32.32 -18.79
N TRP A 198 2.59 -32.70 -18.92
CA TRP A 198 3.68 -31.75 -19.04
C TRP A 198 3.46 -30.81 -20.23
N TRP A 199 3.15 -31.35 -21.42
CA TRP A 199 2.79 -30.56 -22.60
C TRP A 199 1.59 -29.64 -22.34
N ALA A 200 0.53 -30.15 -21.71
CA ALA A 200 -0.67 -29.37 -21.42
C ALA A 200 -0.38 -28.20 -20.47
N ILE A 201 0.42 -28.40 -19.42
CA ILE A 201 0.83 -27.35 -18.48
C ILE A 201 1.68 -26.28 -19.19
N VAL A 202 2.66 -26.69 -19.99
CA VAL A 202 3.54 -25.79 -20.75
C VAL A 202 2.75 -24.97 -21.78
N THR A 203 1.74 -25.59 -22.42
CA THR A 203 0.90 -24.94 -23.43
C THR A 203 -0.13 -24.00 -22.82
N LEU A 204 -0.86 -24.44 -21.79
CA LEU A 204 -1.84 -23.61 -21.06
C LEU A 204 -1.16 -22.46 -20.31
N GLY A 205 0.05 -22.70 -19.80
CA GLY A 205 0.90 -21.68 -19.20
C GLY A 205 1.55 -20.74 -20.21
N THR A 206 1.27 -20.87 -21.51
CA THR A 206 1.79 -20.02 -22.60
C THR A 206 3.33 -20.00 -22.71
N VAL A 207 4.02 -21.02 -22.20
CA VAL A 207 5.50 -21.10 -22.20
C VAL A 207 6.02 -21.65 -23.53
N GLY A 208 5.50 -22.82 -23.95
CA GLY A 208 5.83 -23.42 -25.25
C GLY A 208 7.31 -23.73 -25.49
N TYR A 209 7.94 -24.57 -24.65
CA TYR A 209 9.37 -24.94 -24.82
C TYR A 209 9.70 -25.59 -26.18
N GLY A 210 8.73 -26.25 -26.81
CA GLY A 210 8.91 -26.92 -28.11
C GLY A 210 9.57 -28.30 -28.04
N ASP A 211 9.71 -28.85 -26.83
CA ASP A 211 10.20 -30.20 -26.55
C ASP A 211 9.23 -31.29 -27.02
N ALA A 212 7.91 -31.05 -26.89
CA ALA A 212 6.85 -31.89 -27.43
C ALA A 212 5.80 -31.06 -28.19
N VAL A 213 5.46 -31.49 -29.41
CA VAL A 213 4.44 -30.85 -30.26
C VAL A 213 3.64 -31.93 -31.01
N PRO A 214 2.32 -31.76 -31.23
CA PRO A 214 1.55 -32.74 -31.97
C PRO A 214 1.92 -32.74 -33.45
N ILE A 215 2.04 -33.94 -34.02
CA ILE A 215 2.35 -34.11 -35.45
C ILE A 215 1.12 -34.55 -36.26
N THR A 216 0.10 -35.11 -35.60
CA THR A 216 -1.16 -35.52 -36.24
C THR A 216 -2.09 -34.34 -36.47
N ALA A 217 -3.00 -34.46 -37.45
CA ALA A 217 -4.01 -33.45 -37.71
C ALA A 217 -4.96 -33.25 -36.50
N LEU A 218 -5.35 -34.36 -35.85
CA LEU A 218 -6.19 -34.33 -34.66
C LEU A 218 -5.48 -33.67 -33.47
N GLY A 219 -4.21 -34.04 -33.23
CA GLY A 219 -3.40 -33.42 -32.18
C GLY A 219 -3.21 -31.92 -32.40
N ARG A 220 -3.00 -31.46 -33.64
CA ARG A 220 -2.92 -30.03 -33.96
C ARG A 220 -4.23 -29.29 -33.71
N LEU A 221 -5.38 -29.90 -34.00
CA LEU A 221 -6.69 -29.34 -33.67
C LEU A 221 -6.88 -29.22 -32.15
N ILE A 222 -6.54 -30.27 -31.40
CA ILE A 222 -6.58 -30.28 -29.93
C ILE A 222 -5.67 -29.17 -29.38
N ALA A 223 -4.44 -29.08 -29.87
CA ALA A 223 -3.50 -28.04 -29.45
C ALA A 223 -4.03 -26.63 -29.72
N ALA A 224 -4.63 -26.38 -30.89
CA ALA A 224 -5.24 -25.09 -31.18
C ALA A 224 -6.33 -24.74 -30.16
N LEU A 225 -7.22 -25.68 -29.85
CA LEU A 225 -8.27 -25.49 -28.84
C LEU A 225 -7.69 -25.27 -27.43
N THR A 226 -6.67 -26.04 -27.05
CA THR A 226 -5.98 -25.90 -25.75
C THR A 226 -5.33 -24.52 -25.63
N ILE A 227 -4.71 -23.99 -26.69
CA ILE A 227 -4.10 -22.65 -26.69
C ILE A 227 -5.17 -21.57 -26.44
N PHE A 228 -6.30 -21.62 -27.16
CA PHE A 228 -7.40 -20.67 -26.94
C PHE A 228 -7.98 -20.78 -25.53
N CYS A 229 -8.14 -21.99 -25.01
CA CYS A 229 -8.62 -22.23 -23.65
C CYS A 229 -7.64 -21.63 -22.62
N GLY A 230 -6.33 -21.87 -22.77
CA GLY A 230 -5.30 -21.33 -21.89
C GLY A 230 -5.31 -19.81 -21.82
N LEU A 231 -5.44 -19.13 -22.96
CA LEU A 231 -5.51 -17.68 -23.01
C LEU A 231 -6.70 -17.12 -22.20
N LEU A 232 -7.89 -17.73 -22.35
CA LEU A 232 -9.08 -17.33 -21.61
C LEU A 232 -8.94 -17.60 -20.10
N MET A 233 -8.31 -18.71 -19.74
CA MET A 233 -8.17 -19.14 -18.34
C MET A 233 -7.15 -18.32 -17.57
N VAL A 234 -6.07 -17.87 -18.21
CA VAL A 234 -5.05 -17.00 -17.59
C VAL A 234 -5.58 -15.58 -17.39
N ALA A 235 -6.46 -15.09 -18.27
CA ALA A 235 -7.06 -13.76 -18.14
C ALA A 235 -7.90 -13.59 -16.86
N LEU A 236 -8.58 -14.64 -16.40
CA LEU A 236 -9.47 -14.59 -15.24
C LEU A 236 -8.75 -14.30 -13.90
N PRO A 237 -7.74 -15.09 -13.46
CA PRO A 237 -7.01 -14.80 -12.23
C PRO A 237 -6.26 -13.46 -12.32
N ILE A 238 -5.72 -13.10 -13.48
CA ILE A 238 -5.08 -11.78 -13.67
C ILE A 238 -6.10 -10.66 -13.44
N GLY A 239 -7.30 -10.74 -14.02
CA GLY A 239 -8.36 -9.76 -13.83
C GLY A 239 -8.86 -9.66 -12.38
N ILE A 240 -9.01 -10.81 -11.70
CA ILE A 240 -9.40 -10.86 -10.28
C ILE A 240 -8.34 -10.19 -9.40
N VAL A 241 -7.06 -10.53 -9.59
CA VAL A 241 -5.97 -9.94 -8.80
C VAL A 241 -5.83 -8.44 -9.09
N ALA A 242 -5.90 -8.03 -10.36
CA ALA A 242 -5.79 -6.63 -10.75
C ALA A 242 -6.93 -5.78 -10.16
N SER A 243 -8.17 -6.24 -10.26
CA SER A 243 -9.33 -5.53 -9.70
C SER A 243 -9.32 -5.50 -8.17
N SER A 244 -8.92 -6.59 -7.50
CA SER A 244 -8.78 -6.65 -6.06
C SER A 244 -7.68 -5.71 -5.55
N PHE A 245 -6.52 -5.71 -6.22
CA PHE A 245 -5.43 -4.79 -5.88
C PHE A 245 -5.83 -3.32 -6.08
N ALA A 246 -6.49 -3.00 -7.20
CA ALA A 246 -7.00 -1.65 -7.45
C ALA A 246 -7.99 -1.21 -6.35
N ASN A 247 -8.92 -2.09 -5.97
CA ASN A 247 -9.87 -1.82 -4.88
C ASN A 247 -9.18 -1.61 -3.53
N GLU A 248 -8.16 -2.40 -3.19
CA GLU A 248 -7.45 -2.25 -1.91
C GLU A 248 -6.61 -0.96 -1.85
N VAL A 249 -5.99 -0.55 -2.97
CA VAL A 249 -5.30 0.73 -3.07
C VAL A 249 -6.29 1.88 -2.88
N HIS A 250 -7.43 1.88 -3.59
CA HIS A 250 -8.46 2.90 -3.42
C HIS A 250 -9.10 2.91 -2.01
N ARG A 251 -9.25 1.75 -1.38
CA ARG A 251 -9.80 1.64 -0.02
C ARG A 251 -8.86 2.21 1.04
N ARG A 252 -7.54 2.08 0.88
CA ARG A 252 -6.57 2.73 1.79
C ARG A 252 -6.65 4.25 1.71
N ASP A 253 -6.77 4.80 0.50
CA ASP A 253 -7.00 6.24 0.31
C ASP A 253 -8.31 6.68 0.97
N PHE A 254 -9.37 5.87 0.87
CA PHE A 254 -10.66 6.09 1.53
C PHE A 254 -10.55 6.06 3.07
N LEU A 255 -9.92 5.05 3.67
CA LEU A 255 -9.82 4.92 5.13
C LEU A 255 -8.96 6.00 5.76
N ILE A 256 -7.87 6.39 5.09
CA ILE A 256 -7.04 7.52 5.50
C ILE A 256 -7.92 8.77 5.46
N THR A 257 -8.61 9.04 4.35
CA THR A 257 -9.46 10.22 4.21
C THR A 257 -10.60 10.25 5.25
N TRP A 258 -11.19 9.11 5.62
CA TRP A 258 -12.29 9.04 6.60
C TRP A 258 -11.84 9.47 7.99
N GLY A 259 -10.70 8.93 8.46
CA GLY A 259 -10.13 9.30 9.75
C GLY A 259 -9.73 10.77 9.85
N LEU A 260 -9.50 11.41 8.70
CA LEU A 260 -9.17 12.83 8.58
C LEU A 260 -10.44 13.68 8.53
N VAL A 261 -11.46 13.27 7.77
CA VAL A 261 -12.74 13.98 7.64
C VAL A 261 -13.52 14.00 8.95
N ALA A 262 -13.57 12.88 9.67
CA ALA A 262 -14.24 12.80 10.97
C ALA A 262 -13.63 13.72 12.05
N ARG A 263 -12.39 14.19 11.86
CA ARG A 263 -11.72 15.13 12.78
C ARG A 263 -12.00 16.59 12.45
N ILE A 264 -12.57 16.89 11.28
CA ILE A 264 -12.85 18.27 10.87
C ILE A 264 -14.16 18.70 11.56
N PRO A 265 -14.15 19.78 12.37
CA PRO A 265 -15.36 20.27 13.05
C PRO A 265 -16.52 20.58 12.09
N LEU A 266 -16.20 20.90 10.84
CA LEU A 266 -17.17 21.16 9.77
C LEU A 266 -18.10 19.96 9.51
N PHE A 267 -17.58 18.73 9.60
CA PHE A 267 -18.29 17.49 9.25
C PHE A 267 -18.70 16.65 10.45
N SER A 268 -18.46 17.13 11.69
CA SER A 268 -18.72 16.37 12.91
C SER A 268 -20.20 16.07 13.18
N THR A 269 -21.11 16.74 12.48
CA THR A 269 -22.56 16.58 12.61
C THR A 269 -23.19 15.70 11.55
N LEU A 270 -22.39 15.20 10.59
CA LEU A 270 -22.87 14.32 9.54
C LEU A 270 -22.99 12.88 10.06
N SER A 271 -24.05 12.20 9.67
CA SER A 271 -24.21 10.75 9.86
C SER A 271 -23.18 9.97 9.02
N ALA A 272 -22.97 8.71 9.36
CA ALA A 272 -21.99 7.88 8.65
C ALA A 272 -22.26 7.76 7.14
N ALA A 273 -23.53 7.76 6.73
CA ALA A 273 -23.91 7.72 5.32
C ALA A 273 -23.57 9.02 4.59
N GLU A 274 -23.84 10.16 5.22
CA GLU A 274 -23.55 11.49 4.66
C GLU A 274 -22.04 11.75 4.58
N VAL A 275 -21.26 11.30 5.58
CA VAL A 275 -19.80 11.36 5.50
C VAL A 275 -19.30 10.53 4.33
N ALA A 276 -19.82 9.32 4.12
CA ALA A 276 -19.39 8.46 3.00
C ALA A 276 -19.68 9.11 1.64
N GLU A 277 -20.76 9.87 1.53
CA GLU A 277 -21.10 10.63 0.32
C GLU A 277 -20.13 11.80 0.09
N VAL A 278 -19.88 12.63 1.10
CA VAL A 278 -18.90 13.74 1.03
C VAL A 278 -17.51 13.22 0.67
N MET A 279 -17.13 12.10 1.25
CA MET A 279 -15.86 11.42 1.00
C MET A 279 -15.66 11.04 -0.47
N SER A 280 -16.73 10.66 -1.18
CA SER A 280 -16.64 10.32 -2.61
C SER A 280 -16.32 11.52 -3.52
N MET A 281 -16.52 12.74 -3.00
CA MET A 281 -16.27 14.01 -3.68
C MET A 281 -14.91 14.63 -3.30
N LEU A 282 -14.22 14.07 -2.29
CA LEU A 282 -12.97 14.62 -1.78
C LEU A 282 -11.77 13.90 -2.39
N ARG A 283 -10.81 14.68 -2.91
CA ARG A 283 -9.52 14.16 -3.37
C ARG A 283 -8.40 14.50 -2.39
N ALA A 284 -7.72 13.50 -1.85
CA ALA A 284 -6.55 13.72 -1.01
C ALA A 284 -5.32 14.08 -1.84
N ILE A 285 -4.57 15.10 -1.44
CA ILE A 285 -3.27 15.47 -2.01
C ILE A 285 -2.24 15.73 -0.90
N ARG A 286 -0.96 15.47 -1.19
CA ARG A 286 0.17 15.78 -0.30
C ARG A 286 1.09 16.77 -1.01
N VAL A 287 1.47 17.84 -0.31
CA VAL A 287 2.36 18.89 -0.83
C VAL A 287 3.57 19.05 0.09
N GLY A 288 4.74 19.30 -0.49
CA GLY A 288 5.97 19.54 0.26
C GLY A 288 6.05 20.97 0.81
N ALA A 289 6.92 21.19 1.80
CA ALA A 289 7.21 22.52 2.35
C ALA A 289 7.63 23.51 1.25
N GLY A 290 7.10 24.73 1.28
CA GLY A 290 7.34 25.79 0.30
C GLY A 290 6.51 25.69 -0.98
N THR A 291 5.72 24.62 -1.17
CA THR A 291 4.87 24.47 -2.37
C THR A 291 3.75 25.51 -2.38
N VAL A 292 3.62 26.26 -3.48
CA VAL A 292 2.50 27.17 -3.70
C VAL A 292 1.29 26.35 -4.16
N ILE A 293 0.23 26.33 -3.36
CA ILE A 293 -0.98 25.54 -3.58
C ILE A 293 -1.94 26.27 -4.53
N THR A 294 -2.10 27.58 -4.33
CA THR A 294 -2.88 28.48 -5.21
C THR A 294 -2.22 29.84 -5.27
N ARG A 295 -2.36 30.56 -6.39
CA ARG A 295 -1.90 31.95 -6.49
C ARG A 295 -3.06 32.93 -6.52
N ARG A 296 -2.86 34.08 -5.90
CA ARG A 296 -3.80 35.21 -5.97
C ARG A 296 -4.08 35.57 -7.42
N GLY A 297 -5.35 35.77 -7.76
CA GLY A 297 -5.79 36.14 -9.11
C GLY A 297 -6.10 34.97 -10.05
N GLU A 298 -5.75 33.73 -9.69
CA GLU A 298 -6.15 32.54 -10.44
C GLU A 298 -7.66 32.29 -10.32
N ALA A 299 -8.25 31.60 -11.31
CA ALA A 299 -9.63 31.15 -11.21
C ALA A 299 -9.77 30.09 -10.10
N ALA A 300 -10.82 30.20 -9.29
CA ALA A 300 -11.07 29.25 -8.21
C ALA A 300 -11.91 28.07 -8.67
N HIS A 301 -11.29 26.89 -8.74
CA HIS A 301 -11.96 25.65 -9.15
C HIS A 301 -12.29 24.71 -8.00
N SER A 302 -11.61 24.86 -6.86
CA SER A 302 -11.73 23.94 -5.72
C SER A 302 -11.47 24.66 -4.39
N MET A 303 -12.00 24.13 -3.29
CA MET A 303 -11.58 24.52 -1.94
C MET A 303 -10.69 23.43 -1.34
N TYR A 304 -9.93 23.82 -0.31
CA TYR A 304 -8.94 22.94 0.31
C TYR A 304 -9.17 22.87 1.81
N ILE A 305 -9.09 21.68 2.36
CA ILE A 305 -9.20 21.42 3.79
C ILE A 305 -7.87 20.86 4.27
N ILE A 306 -7.29 21.49 5.29
CA ILE A 306 -6.01 21.12 5.86
C ILE A 306 -6.25 20.00 6.84
N VAL A 307 -5.69 18.84 6.54
CA VAL A 307 -5.77 17.67 7.39
C VAL A 307 -4.70 17.74 8.47
N ASP A 308 -3.48 17.96 8.01
CA ASP A 308 -2.25 17.86 8.78
C ASP A 308 -1.20 18.72 8.09
N GLY A 309 -0.41 19.45 8.85
CA GLY A 309 0.49 20.48 8.35
C GLY A 309 -0.03 21.91 8.53
N GLU A 310 0.72 22.86 7.99
CA GLU A 310 0.44 24.29 8.08
C GLU A 310 0.48 24.95 6.68
N VAL A 311 -0.45 25.88 6.44
CA VAL A 311 -0.54 26.67 5.20
C VAL A 311 -0.54 28.15 5.54
N ALA A 312 0.35 28.91 4.91
CA ALA A 312 0.37 30.36 4.96
C ALA A 312 -0.43 30.95 3.79
N LEU A 313 -1.44 31.76 4.11
CA LEU A 313 -2.19 32.58 3.17
C LEU A 313 -1.62 34.00 3.15
N LYS A 314 -1.16 34.43 1.97
CA LYS A 314 -0.73 35.82 1.72
C LYS A 314 -1.86 36.58 1.03
N LEU A 315 -2.65 37.31 1.80
CA LEU A 315 -3.67 38.24 1.32
C LEU A 315 -3.02 39.59 0.95
N LYS A 316 -3.82 40.53 0.43
CA LYS A 316 -3.31 41.86 0.03
C LYS A 316 -2.74 42.65 1.21
N HIS A 317 -3.40 42.60 2.38
CA HIS A 317 -3.03 43.39 3.56
C HIS A 317 -2.79 42.54 4.82
N GLN A 318 -2.83 41.22 4.71
CA GLN A 318 -2.71 40.33 5.85
C GLN A 318 -2.01 39.02 5.47
N HIS A 319 -1.31 38.45 6.46
CA HIS A 319 -0.80 37.10 6.41
C HIS A 319 -1.52 36.27 7.47
N ILE A 320 -2.14 35.17 7.05
CA ILE A 320 -2.86 34.26 7.94
C ILE A 320 -2.19 32.89 7.85
N ARG A 321 -2.00 32.25 9.00
CA ARG A 321 -1.53 30.86 9.07
C ARG A 321 -2.70 29.98 9.44
N LEU A 322 -2.87 28.90 8.69
CA LEU A 322 -3.90 27.91 8.90
C LEU A 322 -3.28 26.55 9.25
N VAL A 323 -3.87 25.87 10.22
CA VAL A 323 -3.40 24.57 10.74
C VAL A 323 -4.42 23.46 10.47
N GLY A 324 -4.04 22.22 10.78
CA GLY A 324 -4.92 21.05 10.67
C GLY A 324 -6.32 21.27 11.25
N GLY A 325 -7.35 20.85 10.50
CA GLY A 325 -8.77 21.03 10.79
C GLY A 325 -9.39 22.30 10.18
N GLN A 326 -8.59 23.24 9.67
CA GLN A 326 -9.07 24.46 9.02
C GLN A 326 -9.10 24.31 7.48
N PHE A 327 -9.82 25.20 6.79
CA PHE A 327 -9.97 25.17 5.34
C PHE A 327 -9.82 26.57 4.71
N PHE A 328 -9.53 26.60 3.40
CA PHE A 328 -9.38 27.82 2.62
C PHE A 328 -9.84 27.65 1.17
N GLY A 329 -10.07 28.79 0.51
CA GLY A 329 -10.47 28.86 -0.89
C GLY A 329 -11.98 28.77 -1.13
N GLU A 330 -12.77 28.59 -0.08
CA GLU A 330 -14.24 28.51 -0.09
C GLU A 330 -14.88 29.80 -0.63
N VAL A 331 -14.37 30.98 -0.24
CA VAL A 331 -14.96 32.28 -0.64
C VAL A 331 -14.94 32.43 -2.16
N ALA A 332 -13.80 32.13 -2.78
CA ALA A 332 -13.63 32.28 -4.22
C ALA A 332 -14.46 31.26 -5.01
N VAL A 333 -14.64 30.05 -4.48
CA VAL A 333 -15.49 29.01 -5.09
C VAL A 333 -16.97 29.39 -5.02
N LEU A 334 -17.45 29.83 -3.84
CA LEU A 334 -18.86 30.21 -3.62
C LEU A 334 -19.27 31.41 -4.47
N ARG A 335 -18.38 32.39 -4.64
CA ARG A 335 -18.65 33.62 -5.41
C ARG A 335 -18.30 33.50 -6.89
N ARG A 336 -17.80 32.34 -7.34
CA ARG A 336 -17.24 32.16 -8.69
C ARG A 336 -16.23 33.27 -9.05
N ALA A 337 -15.37 33.60 -8.08
CA ALA A 337 -14.41 34.69 -8.15
C ALA A 337 -12.97 34.17 -8.30
N LYS A 338 -12.03 35.11 -8.50
CA LYS A 338 -10.59 34.80 -8.48
C LYS A 338 -10.10 34.59 -7.06
N ARG A 339 -8.99 33.86 -6.89
CA ARG A 339 -8.34 33.64 -5.59
C ARG A 339 -7.93 34.96 -4.94
N SER A 340 -8.34 35.19 -3.69
CA SER A 340 -7.99 36.40 -2.93
C SER A 340 -6.59 36.38 -2.33
N ALA A 341 -6.00 35.18 -2.17
CA ALA A 341 -4.72 34.97 -1.52
C ALA A 341 -3.84 33.98 -2.28
N THR A 342 -2.52 34.11 -2.11
CA THR A 342 -1.57 33.04 -2.48
C THR A 342 -1.41 32.11 -1.27
N ALA A 343 -1.73 30.83 -1.44
CA ALA A 343 -1.59 29.82 -0.39
C ALA A 343 -0.28 29.04 -0.59
N THR A 344 0.55 28.96 0.45
CA THR A 344 1.84 28.24 0.41
C THR A 344 1.95 27.29 1.60
N ALA A 345 2.35 26.05 1.36
CA ALA A 345 2.61 25.10 2.43
C ALA A 345 3.86 25.52 3.23
N VAL A 346 3.74 25.64 4.56
CA VAL A 346 4.87 25.98 5.42
C VAL A 346 5.72 24.74 5.70
N GLU A 347 5.07 23.59 5.85
CA GLU A 347 5.68 22.28 6.05
C GLU A 347 5.08 21.24 5.10
N ALA A 348 5.41 19.96 5.28
CA ALA A 348 4.77 18.89 4.52
C ALA A 348 3.28 18.79 4.91
N THR A 349 2.39 19.16 4.00
CA THR A 349 0.97 19.34 4.30
C THR A 349 0.12 18.35 3.53
N ARG A 350 -0.86 17.73 4.21
CA ARG A 350 -1.91 16.91 3.61
C ARG A 350 -3.19 17.73 3.49
N LEU A 351 -3.78 17.73 2.31
CA LEU A 351 -4.98 18.49 1.98
C LEU A 351 -6.06 17.58 1.40
N LEU A 352 -7.32 17.89 1.70
CA LEU A 352 -8.46 17.38 0.95
C LEU A 352 -8.96 18.47 0.02
N VAL A 353 -9.14 18.13 -1.25
CA VAL A 353 -9.63 19.03 -2.29
C VAL A 353 -11.08 18.69 -2.56
N LEU A 354 -11.94 19.72 -2.54
CA LEU A 354 -13.34 19.62 -2.94
C LEU A 354 -13.58 20.57 -4.12
N ASP A 355 -14.03 20.04 -5.24
CA ASP A 355 -14.27 20.84 -6.44
C ASP A 355 -15.54 21.69 -6.32
N ALA A 356 -15.58 22.77 -7.11
CA ALA A 356 -16.66 23.75 -7.05
C ALA A 356 -18.04 23.14 -7.34
N SER A 357 -18.14 22.27 -8.35
CA SER A 357 -19.39 21.57 -8.69
C SER A 357 -19.89 20.75 -7.50
N ASP A 358 -18.99 20.04 -6.86
CA ASP A 358 -19.31 19.08 -5.81
C ASP A 358 -19.66 19.80 -4.52
N LEU A 359 -18.98 20.92 -4.22
CA LEU A 359 -19.35 21.81 -3.12
C LEU A 359 -20.77 22.36 -3.29
N HIS A 360 -21.15 22.82 -4.49
CA HIS A 360 -22.50 23.34 -4.72
C HIS A 360 -23.54 22.22 -4.56
N GLY A 361 -23.32 21.04 -5.15
CA GLY A 361 -24.22 19.90 -4.99
C GLY A 361 -24.35 19.45 -3.54
N LEU A 362 -23.25 19.49 -2.77
CA LEU A 362 -23.26 19.17 -1.35
C LEU A 362 -24.06 20.21 -0.54
N MET A 363 -23.92 21.49 -0.85
CA MET A 363 -24.66 22.56 -0.17
C MET A 363 -26.17 22.52 -0.45
N GLU A 364 -26.58 22.11 -1.64
CA GLU A 364 -27.99 21.91 -1.99
C GLU A 364 -28.62 20.75 -1.22
N ARG A 365 -27.86 19.66 -1.04
CA ARG A 365 -28.32 18.47 -0.31
C ARG A 365 -28.27 18.63 1.21
N GLN A 366 -27.34 19.43 1.72
CA GLN A 366 -27.07 19.60 3.16
C GLN A 366 -27.13 21.09 3.57
N PRO A 367 -28.33 21.65 3.83
CA PRO A 367 -28.49 23.06 4.18
C PRO A 367 -27.70 23.49 5.44
N LEU A 368 -27.64 22.63 6.46
CA LEU A 368 -26.91 22.90 7.70
C LEU A 368 -25.40 23.06 7.45
N LEU A 369 -24.83 22.25 6.56
CA LEU A 369 -23.43 22.37 6.17
C LEU A 369 -23.22 23.63 5.31
N ALA A 370 -24.14 23.93 4.41
CA ALA A 370 -24.12 25.14 3.60
C ALA A 370 -24.07 26.41 4.46
N ASP A 371 -24.86 26.47 5.53
CA ASP A 371 -24.88 27.61 6.44
C ASP A 371 -23.56 27.79 7.18
N ARG A 372 -22.94 26.71 7.66
CA ARG A 372 -21.60 26.76 8.29
C ARG A 372 -20.53 27.25 7.32
N ILE A 373 -20.57 26.77 6.09
CA ILE A 373 -19.63 27.18 5.04
C ILE A 373 -19.82 28.67 4.70
N LYS A 374 -21.07 29.13 4.56
CA LYS A 374 -21.40 30.54 4.33
C LYS A 374 -20.98 31.43 5.50
N GLN A 375 -21.16 30.98 6.73
CA GLN A 375 -20.78 31.72 7.94
C GLN A 375 -19.25 31.84 8.10
N ALA A 376 -18.52 30.76 7.79
CA ALA A 376 -17.06 30.79 7.75
C ALA A 376 -16.55 31.74 6.65
N ALA A 377 -17.20 31.73 5.48
CA ALA A 377 -16.91 32.65 4.39
C ALA A 377 -17.18 34.11 4.78
N SER A 378 -18.31 34.41 5.43
CA SER A 378 -18.68 35.77 5.82
C SER A 378 -17.78 36.36 6.90
N THR A 379 -17.30 35.54 7.85
CA THR A 379 -16.35 35.98 8.88
C THR A 379 -15.01 36.40 8.28
N LYS A 380 -14.53 35.67 7.26
CA LYS A 380 -13.29 36.03 6.55
C LYS A 380 -13.48 37.24 5.62
N LEU A 381 -14.66 37.39 5.03
CA LEU A 381 -15.04 38.56 4.22
C LEU A 381 -15.20 39.84 5.05
N GLY A 382 -15.70 39.75 6.27
CA GLY A 382 -15.76 40.91 7.18
C GLY A 382 -14.37 41.52 7.37
N HIS A 383 -13.33 40.69 7.52
CA HIS A 383 -11.95 41.15 7.59
C HIS A 383 -11.42 41.75 6.27
N GLU A 384 -11.92 41.35 5.10
CA GLU A 384 -11.54 41.93 3.81
C GLU A 384 -12.26 43.28 3.55
N ILE A 385 -13.54 43.41 3.92
CA ILE A 385 -14.35 44.62 3.66
C ILE A 385 -13.98 45.77 4.62
N TYR A 386 -13.71 45.48 5.90
CA TYR A 386 -13.24 46.51 6.84
C TYR A 386 -11.82 47.02 6.55
N ALA A 387 -11.07 46.36 5.67
CA ALA A 387 -9.78 46.85 5.19
C ALA A 387 -9.90 47.82 3.99
N ASP A 388 -11.05 47.85 3.30
CA ASP A 388 -11.30 48.76 2.16
C ASP A 388 -11.86 50.13 2.59
N ASP A 389 -12.29 50.28 3.86
CA ASP A 389 -13.06 51.47 4.32
C ASP A 389 -12.22 52.55 5.05
N THR A 390 -10.89 52.56 4.88
CA THR A 390 -10.01 53.60 5.47
C THR A 390 -9.40 54.58 4.47
N ASP A 391 -9.85 54.58 3.21
CA ASP A 391 -9.33 55.47 2.16
C ASP A 391 -10.38 56.47 1.61
N LEU A 392 -11.37 56.84 2.41
CA LEU A 392 -12.19 58.03 2.14
C LEU A 392 -11.82 59.15 3.11
N SER A 393 -10.97 60.05 2.66
CA SER A 393 -10.69 61.32 3.34
C SER A 393 -11.96 62.19 3.37
N PRO A 394 -12.31 62.82 4.50
CA PRO A 394 -13.44 63.73 4.60
C PRO A 394 -13.05 65.10 4.01
N ASN A 395 -12.98 65.20 2.69
CA ASN A 395 -12.90 66.46 1.96
C ASN A 395 -13.11 66.21 0.46
N GLU A 396 -14.35 65.96 0.06
CA GLU A 396 -14.82 66.36 -1.27
C GLU A 396 -16.29 66.79 -1.13
N TYR A 397 -16.45 68.11 -1.20
CA TYR A 397 -17.58 68.92 -0.76
C TYR A 397 -18.58 69.16 -1.91
N SER A 398 -19.83 69.42 -1.53
CA SER A 398 -20.71 70.43 -2.15
C SER A 398 -21.10 70.26 -3.63
N GLY A 399 -22.37 69.92 -3.86
CA GLY A 399 -23.10 70.25 -5.08
C GLY A 399 -24.54 70.64 -4.75
N ALA A 400 -24.76 71.90 -4.34
CA ALA A 400 -26.09 72.51 -4.37
C ALA A 400 -26.40 73.00 -5.81
N PRO A 401 -27.67 72.97 -6.26
CA PRO A 401 -28.04 73.30 -7.63
C PRO A 401 -28.16 74.83 -7.83
N PRO A 402 -27.93 75.37 -9.04
CA PRO A 402 -28.22 76.76 -9.34
C PRO A 402 -29.72 76.97 -9.63
N GLN A 403 -30.13 78.22 -9.41
CA GLN A 403 -31.50 78.76 -9.37
C GLN A 403 -32.39 78.47 -10.58
#